data_AF-A0A5J5IUZ8-F1
#
_entry.id   AF-A0A5J5IUZ8-F1
#
_cell.length_a   1.000
_cell.length_b   1.000
_cell.length_c   1.000
_cell.angle_alpha   90.00
_cell.angle_beta   90.00
_cell.angle_gamma   90.00
#
_symmetry.space_group_name_H-M   'P 1'
#
loop_
_entity.id
_entity.type
_entity.pdbx_description
1 polymer ?
#
loop_
_entity_poly.entity_id
_entity_poly.type
_entity_poly.pdbx_seq_one_letter_code
_entity_poly.pdbx_strand_id
1 'polypeptide(L)'
;MKTVLLDTPEGVTARLGWDPAISVHDRRRMIARELVADRLGCPVDEVRIVREAPRGFGYHTHLVATRDDVDVPLAITTASFRAATVVAVSDPGLPLGVDIRDTHPEPADLARMKKHSHIFDIDRTADLVDHWVRVQAVLEADGRGVRVAPEHVRLDSGRRRGWIPDRTMKYGLVDASRDGWVITFAYGMLPTA
;
A
#
# COMPACT_ATOMS: atom_id res chain seq x y z
N MET A 1 -13.81 -12.33 -9.46
CA MET A 1 -13.39 -10.96 -9.08
C MET A 1 -13.02 -10.13 -10.29
N LYS A 2 -13.56 -8.91 -10.40
CA LYS A 2 -13.12 -7.88 -11.34
C LYS A 2 -12.00 -7.06 -10.71
N THR A 3 -11.03 -6.61 -11.51
CA THR A 3 -9.95 -5.71 -11.09
C THR A 3 -9.96 -4.44 -11.93
N VAL A 4 -9.42 -3.35 -11.37
CA VAL A 4 -9.32 -2.04 -12.01
C VAL A 4 -7.90 -1.52 -11.84
N LEU A 5 -7.30 -1.02 -12.93
CA LEU A 5 -5.98 -0.41 -12.91
C LEU A 5 -6.02 0.91 -12.15
N LEU A 6 -5.00 1.17 -11.33
CA LEU A 6 -4.87 2.39 -10.55
C LEU A 6 -3.84 3.34 -11.15
N ASP A 7 -4.10 4.64 -11.02
CA ASP A 7 -3.14 5.68 -11.33
C ASP A 7 -2.01 5.62 -10.28
N THR A 8 -0.78 5.42 -10.74
CA THR A 8 0.38 5.07 -9.90
C THR A 8 1.60 5.89 -10.28
N PRO A 9 2.58 6.05 -9.37
CA PRO A 9 3.84 6.69 -9.71
C PRO A 9 4.62 5.84 -10.73
N GLU A 10 5.59 6.48 -11.41
CA GLU A 10 6.46 5.80 -12.36
C GLU A 10 7.18 4.60 -11.71
N GLY A 11 7.31 3.50 -12.47
CA GLY A 11 7.92 2.26 -11.98
C GLY A 11 7.01 1.41 -11.09
N VAL A 12 5.76 1.83 -10.84
CA VAL A 12 4.76 1.07 -10.09
C VAL A 12 3.59 0.72 -11.01
N THR A 13 3.05 -0.49 -10.90
CA THR A 13 1.77 -0.87 -11.51
C THR A 13 0.89 -1.49 -10.45
N ALA A 14 -0.34 -1.00 -10.30
CA ALA A 14 -1.24 -1.48 -9.27
C ALA A 14 -2.66 -1.69 -9.74
N ARG A 15 -3.35 -2.60 -9.07
CA ARG A 15 -4.76 -2.90 -9.29
C ARG A 15 -5.53 -2.92 -7.98
N LEU A 16 -6.75 -2.42 -8.04
CA LEU A 16 -7.79 -2.61 -7.04
C LEU A 16 -8.68 -3.79 -7.46
N GLY A 17 -8.96 -4.70 -6.55
CA GLY A 17 -9.94 -5.76 -6.75
C GLY A 17 -10.81 -5.94 -5.50
N TRP A 18 -12.08 -6.27 -5.70
CA TRP A 18 -13.01 -6.54 -4.61
C TRP A 18 -13.93 -7.70 -4.96
N ASP A 19 -14.06 -8.61 -3.99
CA ASP A 19 -14.97 -9.74 -4.08
C ASP A 19 -15.19 -10.30 -2.66
N PRO A 20 -16.38 -10.12 -2.06
CA PRO A 20 -16.64 -10.56 -0.69
C PRO A 20 -16.66 -12.10 -0.56
N ALA A 21 -16.82 -12.84 -1.67
CA ALA A 21 -16.82 -14.30 -1.65
C ALA A 21 -15.41 -14.92 -1.65
N ILE A 22 -14.38 -14.13 -1.94
CA ILE A 22 -12.99 -14.59 -2.01
C ILE A 22 -12.25 -14.16 -0.74
N SER A 23 -11.35 -14.99 -0.23
CA SER A 23 -10.54 -14.61 0.94
C SER A 23 -9.57 -13.47 0.62
N VAL A 24 -9.16 -12.67 1.62
CA VAL A 24 -8.15 -11.61 1.44
C VAL A 24 -6.85 -12.18 0.84
N HIS A 25 -6.45 -13.37 1.29
CA HIS A 25 -5.22 -14.04 0.83
C HIS A 25 -5.31 -14.42 -0.65
N ASP A 26 -6.44 -14.99 -1.08
CA ASP A 26 -6.64 -15.39 -2.46
C ASP A 26 -6.76 -14.17 -3.37
N ARG A 27 -7.47 -13.11 -2.95
CA ARG A 27 -7.52 -11.84 -3.71
C ARG A 27 -6.12 -11.29 -3.95
N ARG A 28 -5.27 -11.23 -2.92
CA ARG A 28 -3.89 -10.75 -3.06
C ARG A 28 -3.09 -11.58 -4.07
N ARG A 29 -3.17 -12.91 -3.98
CA ARG A 29 -2.44 -13.82 -4.89
C ARG A 29 -2.94 -13.71 -6.33
N MET A 30 -4.26 -13.65 -6.53
CA MET A 30 -4.86 -13.51 -7.86
C MET A 30 -4.41 -12.21 -8.53
N ILE A 31 -4.56 -11.06 -7.85
CA ILE A 31 -4.20 -9.76 -8.41
C ILE A 31 -2.67 -9.66 -8.62
N ALA A 32 -1.86 -10.15 -7.67
CA ALA A 32 -0.40 -10.16 -7.81
C ALA A 32 0.05 -10.97 -9.04
N ARG A 33 -0.55 -12.14 -9.26
CA ARG A 33 -0.23 -13.00 -10.39
C ARG A 33 -0.56 -12.33 -11.72
N GLU A 34 -1.73 -11.69 -11.83
CA GLU A 34 -2.11 -10.91 -13.01
C GLU A 34 -1.13 -9.77 -13.27
N LEU A 35 -0.77 -8.98 -12.25
CA LEU A 35 0.16 -7.86 -12.40
C LEU A 35 1.56 -8.30 -12.80
N VAL A 36 2.07 -9.38 -12.21
CA VAL A 36 3.40 -9.91 -12.52
C VAL A 36 3.42 -10.49 -13.94
N ALA A 37 2.41 -11.26 -14.32
CA ALA A 37 2.30 -11.81 -15.68
C ALA A 37 2.28 -10.72 -16.75
N ASP A 38 1.50 -9.65 -16.53
CA ASP A 38 1.47 -8.50 -17.43
C ASP A 38 2.84 -7.79 -17.50
N ARG A 39 3.51 -7.61 -16.36
CA ARG A 39 4.84 -6.98 -16.30
C ARG A 39 5.91 -7.79 -17.03
N LEU A 40 5.79 -9.12 -17.02
CA LEU A 40 6.69 -10.06 -17.71
C LEU A 40 6.30 -10.33 -19.16
N GLY A 41 5.09 -9.93 -19.58
CA GLY A 41 4.56 -10.24 -20.91
C GLY A 41 4.32 -11.75 -21.11
N CYS A 42 3.92 -12.47 -20.07
CA CYS A 42 3.68 -13.92 -20.12
C CYS A 42 2.24 -14.29 -19.71
N PRO A 43 1.79 -15.52 -19.98
CA PRO A 43 0.55 -16.07 -19.43
C PRO A 43 0.51 -16.07 -17.89
N VAL A 44 -0.69 -15.92 -17.33
CA VAL A 44 -0.93 -15.87 -15.86
C VAL A 44 -0.58 -17.19 -15.17
N ASP A 45 -0.77 -18.32 -15.84
CA ASP A 45 -0.49 -19.66 -15.31
C ASP A 45 1.01 -20.01 -15.28
N GLU A 46 1.87 -19.27 -15.97
CA GLU A 46 3.33 -19.36 -15.85
C GLU A 46 3.87 -18.69 -14.59
N VAL A 47 3.06 -17.88 -13.88
CA VAL A 47 3.47 -17.17 -12.68
C VAL A 47 2.89 -17.84 -11.44
N ARG A 48 3.76 -18.19 -10.48
CA ARG A 48 3.37 -18.69 -9.16
C ARG A 48 3.59 -17.60 -8.12
N ILE A 49 2.57 -17.33 -7.30
CA ILE A 49 2.70 -16.43 -6.14
C ILE A 49 2.80 -17.27 -4.87
N VAL A 50 3.96 -17.20 -4.23
CA VAL A 50 4.24 -17.89 -2.97
C VAL A 50 4.43 -16.87 -1.84
N ARG A 51 4.39 -17.35 -0.61
CA ARG A 51 4.77 -16.57 0.56
C ARG A 51 6.20 -16.90 0.90
N GLU A 52 7.03 -15.91 1.14
CA GLU A 52 8.41 -16.17 1.54
C GLU A 52 8.46 -16.97 2.85
N ALA A 53 9.52 -17.73 3.03
CA ALA A 53 9.77 -18.43 4.28
C ALA A 53 10.04 -17.41 5.41
N PRO A 54 9.44 -17.57 6.60
CA PRO A 54 9.72 -16.70 7.73
C PRO A 54 11.19 -16.83 8.16
N ARG A 55 11.85 -15.69 8.39
CA ARG A 55 13.27 -15.65 8.80
C ARG A 55 13.49 -15.62 10.32
N GLY A 56 12.42 -15.68 11.10
CA GLY A 56 12.46 -15.65 12.56
C GLY A 56 11.22 -15.02 13.19
N PHE A 57 11.21 -14.93 14.51
CA PHE A 57 10.12 -14.31 15.26
C PHE A 57 10.02 -12.80 14.94
N GLY A 58 8.81 -12.33 14.64
CA GLY A 58 8.56 -10.92 14.28
C GLY A 58 8.91 -10.54 12.84
N TYR A 59 9.31 -11.50 11.99
CA TYR A 59 9.51 -11.26 10.56
C TYR A 59 8.18 -11.29 9.81
N HIS A 60 7.81 -10.18 9.16
CA HIS A 60 6.63 -10.11 8.33
C HIS A 60 6.93 -10.71 6.96
N THR A 61 6.25 -11.81 6.63
CA THR A 61 6.45 -12.49 5.35
C THR A 61 5.69 -11.81 4.22
N HIS A 62 6.39 -11.53 3.13
CA HIS A 62 5.91 -10.94 1.90
C HIS A 62 5.51 -11.99 0.85
N LEU A 63 4.75 -11.54 -0.15
CA LEU A 63 4.48 -12.34 -1.34
C LEU A 63 5.67 -12.23 -2.29
N VAL A 64 6.07 -13.36 -2.87
CA VAL A 64 7.12 -13.46 -3.87
C VAL A 64 6.53 -14.14 -5.10
N ALA A 65 6.90 -13.64 -6.28
CA ALA A 65 6.53 -14.28 -7.54
C ALA A 65 7.69 -15.14 -8.04
N THR A 66 7.36 -16.32 -8.55
CA THR A 66 8.30 -17.20 -9.24
C THR A 66 7.80 -17.54 -10.63
N ARG A 67 8.73 -17.73 -11.56
CA ARG A 67 8.51 -18.26 -12.92
C ARG A 67 9.59 -19.30 -13.18
N ASP A 68 9.22 -20.47 -13.67
CA ASP A 68 10.15 -21.60 -13.89
C ASP A 68 11.00 -21.92 -12.64
N ASP A 69 10.38 -21.84 -11.46
CA ASP A 69 10.99 -22.01 -10.14
C ASP A 69 12.13 -21.02 -9.80
N VAL A 70 12.21 -19.91 -10.54
CA VAL A 70 13.12 -18.79 -10.28
C VAL A 70 12.34 -17.58 -9.76
N ASP A 71 12.86 -16.94 -8.71
CA ASP A 71 12.29 -15.70 -8.17
C ASP A 71 12.34 -14.59 -9.21
N VAL A 72 11.18 -13.96 -9.42
CA VAL A 72 11.06 -12.78 -10.28
C VAL A 72 11.55 -11.57 -9.48
N PRO A 73 12.46 -10.74 -10.03
CA PRO A 73 13.00 -9.58 -9.33
C PRO A 73 11.98 -8.42 -9.35
N LEU A 74 10.87 -8.58 -8.63
CA LEU A 74 9.82 -7.58 -8.44
C LEU A 74 9.37 -7.59 -6.98
N ALA A 75 9.08 -6.40 -6.44
CA ALA A 75 8.48 -6.25 -5.12
C ALA A 75 6.95 -6.23 -5.24
N ILE A 76 6.26 -6.94 -4.33
CA ILE A 76 4.80 -6.99 -4.24
C ILE A 76 4.33 -6.35 -2.94
N THR A 77 3.65 -5.20 -3.05
CA THR A 77 3.05 -4.50 -1.90
C THR A 77 1.54 -4.68 -1.93
N THR A 78 0.93 -4.97 -0.78
CA THR A 78 -0.52 -5.20 -0.69
C THR A 78 -1.15 -4.43 0.46
N ALA A 79 -2.32 -3.84 0.22
CA ALA A 79 -3.20 -3.35 1.28
C ALA A 79 -4.61 -3.91 1.10
N SER A 80 -5.31 -4.15 2.21
CA SER A 80 -6.68 -4.65 2.15
C SER A 80 -7.52 -4.01 3.23
N PHE A 81 -8.73 -3.63 2.87
CA PHE A 81 -9.73 -3.13 3.80
C PHE A 81 -11.08 -3.73 3.43
N ARG A 82 -11.67 -4.48 4.36
CA ARG A 82 -12.90 -5.25 4.15
C ARG A 82 -12.79 -6.16 2.90
N ALA A 83 -13.70 -6.02 1.95
CA ALA A 83 -13.76 -6.82 0.73
C ALA A 83 -12.83 -6.32 -0.39
N ALA A 84 -12.14 -5.18 -0.21
CA ALA A 84 -11.25 -4.60 -1.20
C ALA A 84 -9.78 -4.88 -0.91
N THR A 85 -9.01 -5.08 -1.98
CA THR A 85 -7.58 -5.34 -1.95
C THR A 85 -6.91 -4.52 -3.05
N VAL A 86 -5.88 -3.77 -2.67
CA VAL A 86 -4.92 -3.18 -3.60
C VAL A 86 -3.68 -4.05 -3.62
N VAL A 87 -3.18 -4.36 -4.81
CA VAL A 87 -1.85 -4.95 -5.01
C VAL A 87 -1.08 -4.06 -5.96
N ALA A 88 0.18 -3.81 -5.62
CA ALA A 88 1.13 -3.08 -6.45
C ALA A 88 2.38 -3.93 -6.69
N VAL A 89 2.92 -3.81 -7.89
CA VAL A 89 4.19 -4.40 -8.31
C VAL A 89 5.15 -3.27 -8.67
N SER A 90 6.40 -3.38 -8.23
CA SER A 90 7.44 -2.37 -8.46
C SER A 90 8.83 -2.99 -8.54
N ASP A 91 9.82 -2.19 -8.93
CA ASP A 91 11.22 -2.64 -8.95
C ASP A 91 11.72 -2.97 -7.53
N PRO A 92 12.59 -3.99 -7.37
CA PRO A 92 13.13 -4.35 -6.07
C PRO A 92 13.88 -3.17 -5.43
N GLY A 93 13.57 -2.89 -4.17
CA GLY A 93 14.24 -1.87 -3.38
C GLY A 93 13.60 -0.48 -3.43
N LEU A 94 12.58 -0.24 -4.26
CA LEU A 94 11.75 0.96 -4.14
C LEU A 94 10.95 0.90 -2.83
N PRO A 95 11.14 1.84 -1.87
CA PRO A 95 10.27 1.90 -0.70
C PRO A 95 8.87 2.27 -1.16
N LEU A 96 7.90 1.36 -1.01
CA LEU A 96 6.53 1.55 -1.47
C LEU A 96 5.55 1.11 -0.39
N GLY A 97 4.67 2.02 0.01
CA GLY A 97 3.58 1.78 0.94
C GLY A 97 2.25 2.15 0.31
N VAL A 98 1.19 1.48 0.76
CA VAL A 98 -0.18 1.76 0.33
C VAL A 98 -1.14 1.57 1.49
N ASP A 99 -2.12 2.45 1.60
CA ASP A 99 -3.29 2.26 2.48
C ASP A 99 -4.58 2.44 1.68
N ILE A 100 -5.63 1.78 2.15
CA ILE A 100 -6.97 1.83 1.56
C ILE A 100 -8.02 1.93 2.67
N ARG A 101 -9.00 2.83 2.49
CA ARG A 101 -10.19 2.97 3.34
C ARG A 101 -11.42 3.20 2.47
N ASP A 102 -12.60 2.99 3.05
CA ASP A 102 -13.82 3.54 2.47
C ASP A 102 -14.07 4.97 2.96
N THR A 103 -15.06 5.61 2.36
CA THR A 103 -15.50 6.97 2.68
C THR A 103 -16.44 7.04 3.89
N HIS A 104 -16.79 5.88 4.49
CA HIS A 104 -17.76 5.76 5.57
C HIS A 104 -17.19 4.89 6.71
N PRO A 105 -16.10 5.35 7.35
CA PRO A 105 -15.44 4.60 8.41
C PRO A 105 -16.39 4.34 9.58
N GLU A 106 -16.26 3.16 10.20
CA GLU A 106 -17.01 2.83 11.40
C GLU A 106 -16.59 3.70 12.59
N PRO A 107 -17.46 3.85 13.62
CA PRO A 107 -17.14 4.66 14.80
C PRO A 107 -15.81 4.29 15.48
N ALA A 108 -15.45 3.01 15.52
CA ALA A 108 -14.17 2.56 16.09
C ALA A 108 -12.96 3.01 15.26
N ASP A 109 -13.07 2.95 13.93
CA ASP A 109 -12.05 3.46 13.02
C ASP A 109 -11.89 4.97 13.15
N LEU A 110 -13.02 5.71 13.21
CA LEU A 110 -13.02 7.15 13.42
C LEU A 110 -12.36 7.55 14.75
N ALA A 111 -12.67 6.85 15.84
CA ALA A 111 -12.07 7.11 17.14
C ALA A 111 -10.55 6.92 17.11
N ARG A 112 -10.07 5.86 16.43
CA ARG A 112 -8.64 5.62 16.22
C ARG A 112 -8.00 6.72 15.37
N MET A 113 -8.60 7.08 14.23
CA MET A 113 -8.09 8.13 13.35
C MET A 113 -7.97 9.46 14.10
N LYS A 114 -9.00 9.86 14.84
CA LYS A 114 -9.01 11.09 15.66
C LYS A 114 -7.91 11.07 16.72
N LYS A 115 -7.79 9.96 17.47
CA LYS A 115 -6.76 9.79 18.50
C LYS A 115 -5.35 10.05 17.96
N HIS A 116 -5.08 9.64 16.74
CA HIS A 116 -3.75 9.69 16.14
C HIS A 116 -3.55 10.85 15.15
N SER A 117 -4.57 11.69 14.94
CA SER A 117 -4.52 12.88 14.06
C SER A 117 -4.77 14.19 14.82
N HIS A 118 -4.87 14.15 16.15
CA HIS A 118 -5.24 15.27 17.03
C HIS A 118 -4.31 16.49 16.97
N ILE A 119 -3.12 16.36 16.36
CA ILE A 119 -2.20 17.48 16.13
C ILE A 119 -2.75 18.43 15.04
N PHE A 120 -3.75 17.97 14.28
CA PHE A 120 -4.39 18.72 13.21
C PHE A 120 -5.84 19.02 13.56
N ASP A 121 -6.26 20.25 13.30
CA ASP A 121 -7.64 20.69 13.44
C ASP A 121 -8.46 20.15 12.25
N ILE A 122 -8.97 18.92 12.38
CA ILE A 122 -9.70 18.21 11.33
C ILE A 122 -11.12 17.91 11.79
N ASP A 123 -12.04 18.78 11.39
CA ASP A 123 -13.45 18.65 11.76
C ASP A 123 -14.27 17.78 10.80
N ARG A 124 -13.79 17.58 9.55
CA ARG A 124 -14.51 16.83 8.53
C ARG A 124 -13.98 15.40 8.42
N THR A 125 -14.89 14.42 8.49
CA THR A 125 -14.57 13.00 8.31
C THR A 125 -13.78 12.71 7.04
N ALA A 126 -14.14 13.33 5.91
CA ALA A 126 -13.43 13.15 4.66
C ALA A 126 -11.95 13.59 4.74
N ASP A 127 -11.69 14.74 5.37
CA ASP A 127 -10.34 15.26 5.54
C ASP A 127 -9.50 14.39 6.51
N LEU A 128 -10.17 13.78 7.48
CA LEU A 128 -9.57 12.85 8.44
C LEU A 128 -9.19 11.53 7.78
N VAL A 129 -10.09 10.97 6.96
CA VAL A 129 -9.79 9.76 6.18
C VAL A 129 -8.66 10.04 5.19
N ASP A 130 -8.70 11.15 4.46
CA ASP A 130 -7.64 11.57 3.54
C ASP A 130 -6.28 11.66 4.25
N HIS A 131 -6.24 12.36 5.39
CA HIS A 131 -5.03 12.49 6.19
C HIS A 131 -4.53 11.13 6.68
N TRP A 132 -5.44 10.30 7.21
CA TRP A 132 -5.12 9.00 7.77
C TRP A 132 -4.50 8.06 6.72
N VAL A 133 -5.13 7.94 5.55
CA VAL A 133 -4.64 7.06 4.47
C VAL A 133 -3.24 7.47 4.03
N ARG A 134 -2.96 8.77 3.97
CA ARG A 134 -1.62 9.30 3.63
C ARG A 134 -0.58 8.97 4.69
N VAL A 135 -0.94 9.13 5.97
CA VAL A 135 -0.06 8.79 7.09
C VAL A 135 0.25 7.29 7.11
N GLN A 136 -0.77 6.43 6.93
CA GLN A 136 -0.58 4.97 6.90
C GLN A 136 0.27 4.53 5.71
N ALA A 137 0.06 5.12 4.52
CA ALA A 137 0.90 4.83 3.36
C ALA A 137 2.38 5.15 3.61
N VAL A 138 2.68 6.28 4.28
CA VAL A 138 4.06 6.65 4.66
C VAL A 138 4.67 5.66 5.65
N LEU A 139 3.92 5.25 6.68
CA LEU A 139 4.39 4.25 7.66
C LEU A 139 4.71 2.91 6.99
N GLU A 140 3.87 2.49 6.05
CA GLU A 140 4.08 1.26 5.30
C GLU A 140 5.33 1.37 4.40
N ALA A 141 5.52 2.51 3.71
CA ALA A 141 6.71 2.74 2.89
C ALA A 141 8.01 2.83 3.71
N ASP A 142 7.93 3.26 4.97
CA ASP A 142 9.08 3.29 5.89
C ASP A 142 9.46 1.91 6.43
N GLY A 143 8.51 0.97 6.48
CA GLY A 143 8.76 -0.45 6.77
C GLY A 143 9.11 -0.78 8.23
N ARG A 144 9.11 0.20 9.15
CA ARG A 144 9.30 -0.07 10.60
C ARG A 144 8.05 -0.60 11.30
N GLY A 145 6.90 -0.63 10.60
CA GLY A 145 5.63 -1.13 11.12
C GLY A 145 5.20 -0.36 12.37
N VAL A 146 4.69 -1.09 13.38
CA VAL A 146 4.16 -0.52 14.63
C VAL A 146 5.19 0.19 15.52
N ARG A 147 6.47 0.19 15.14
CA ARG A 147 7.54 0.86 15.90
C ARG A 147 7.52 2.38 15.76
N VAL A 148 6.77 2.91 14.80
CA VAL A 148 6.57 4.34 14.61
C VAL A 148 5.10 4.66 14.76
N ALA A 149 4.80 5.60 15.66
CA ALA A 149 3.45 6.08 15.88
C ALA A 149 3.00 6.99 14.71
N PRO A 150 1.72 6.95 14.28
CA PRO A 150 1.21 7.81 13.21
C PRO A 150 1.47 9.31 13.43
N GLU A 151 1.47 9.76 14.68
CA GLU A 151 1.72 11.14 15.10
C GLU A 151 3.12 11.65 14.75
N HIS A 152 4.06 10.75 14.44
CA HIS A 152 5.42 11.12 14.03
C HIS A 152 5.53 11.39 12.54
N VAL A 153 4.53 11.00 11.74
CA VAL A 153 4.52 11.33 10.32
C VAL A 153 4.21 12.81 10.15
N ARG A 154 4.92 13.44 9.22
CA ARG A 154 4.70 14.82 8.78
C ARG A 154 4.33 14.79 7.32
N LEU A 155 3.34 15.60 6.96
CA LEU A 155 2.92 15.83 5.59
C LEU A 155 3.21 17.29 5.24
N ASP A 156 3.52 17.58 3.98
CA ASP A 156 3.57 18.96 3.51
C ASP A 156 2.15 19.56 3.40
N SER A 157 2.06 20.88 3.23
CA SER A 157 0.78 21.59 3.16
C SER A 157 -0.15 21.07 2.05
N GLY A 158 0.42 20.63 0.93
CA GLY A 158 -0.30 20.03 -0.18
C GLY A 158 -0.63 18.54 0.00
N ARG A 159 -0.14 17.90 1.08
CA ARG A 159 -0.21 16.46 1.32
C ARG A 159 0.29 15.61 0.14
N ARG A 160 1.27 16.13 -0.59
CA ARG A 160 1.92 15.46 -1.73
C ARG A 160 3.23 14.80 -1.32
N ARG A 161 3.74 15.14 -0.13
CA ARG A 161 4.95 14.53 0.43
C ARG A 161 4.74 14.20 1.90
N GLY A 162 5.34 13.09 2.33
CA GLY A 162 5.38 12.65 3.71
C GLY A 162 6.79 12.33 4.19
N TRP A 163 7.05 12.44 5.48
CA TRP A 163 8.32 12.03 6.09
C TRP A 163 8.19 11.76 7.59
N ILE A 164 9.18 11.07 8.14
CA ILE A 164 9.35 10.90 9.58
C ILE A 164 10.62 11.69 9.97
N PRO A 165 10.56 12.62 10.93
CA PRO A 165 11.68 13.54 11.23
C PRO A 165 13.01 12.89 11.60
N ASP A 166 12.99 11.64 12.06
CA ASP A 166 14.19 10.90 12.48
C ASP A 166 15.00 10.31 11.31
N ARG A 167 14.55 10.50 10.07
CA ARG A 167 15.22 10.05 8.85
C ARG A 167 15.28 11.14 7.78
N THR A 168 16.29 11.05 6.94
CA THR A 168 16.45 11.91 5.76
C THR A 168 15.47 11.55 4.64
N MET A 169 15.01 10.28 4.59
CA MET A 169 14.07 9.78 3.59
C MET A 169 12.78 10.60 3.54
N LYS A 170 12.35 10.91 2.32
CA LYS A 170 11.08 11.58 2.01
C LYS A 170 10.27 10.70 1.07
N TYR A 171 8.96 10.75 1.19
CA TYR A 171 8.05 9.96 0.38
C TYR A 171 7.18 10.88 -0.46
N GLY A 172 7.11 10.62 -1.76
CA GLY A 172 6.09 11.21 -2.63
C GLY A 172 4.77 10.49 -2.40
N LEU A 173 3.65 11.22 -2.52
CA LEU A 173 2.30 10.68 -2.30
C LEU A 173 1.47 10.82 -3.56
N VAL A 174 0.83 9.73 -3.97
CA VAL A 174 -0.13 9.69 -5.09
C VAL A 174 -1.48 9.28 -4.56
N ASP A 175 -2.49 10.09 -4.87
CA ASP A 175 -3.88 9.72 -4.69
C ASP A 175 -4.31 8.80 -5.85
N ALA A 176 -4.70 7.58 -5.52
CA ALA A 176 -5.15 6.57 -6.46
C ALA A 176 -6.59 6.15 -6.17
N SER A 177 -7.35 7.01 -5.49
CA SER A 177 -8.73 6.75 -5.09
C SER A 177 -9.59 6.39 -6.29
N ARG A 178 -10.35 5.31 -6.17
CA ARG A 178 -11.12 4.72 -7.27
C ARG A 178 -12.32 3.97 -6.73
N ASP A 179 -13.45 4.04 -7.43
CA ASP A 179 -14.68 3.27 -7.14
C ASP A 179 -15.16 3.35 -5.68
N GLY A 180 -15.07 4.55 -5.07
CA GLY A 180 -15.52 4.80 -3.70
C GLY A 180 -14.51 4.44 -2.60
N TRP A 181 -13.32 3.97 -2.97
CA TRP A 181 -12.20 3.71 -2.06
C TRP A 181 -11.23 4.88 -2.04
N VAL A 182 -10.80 5.29 -0.85
CA VAL A 182 -9.73 6.25 -0.64
C VAL A 182 -8.41 5.49 -0.60
N ILE A 183 -7.53 5.72 -1.56
CA ILE A 183 -6.28 4.97 -1.75
C ILE A 183 -5.13 5.95 -1.89
N THR A 184 -4.06 5.77 -1.09
CA THR A 184 -2.80 6.51 -1.27
C THR A 184 -1.65 5.54 -1.46
N PHE A 185 -0.79 5.84 -2.43
CA PHE A 185 0.56 5.30 -2.52
C PHE A 185 1.56 6.28 -1.93
N ALA A 186 2.51 5.77 -1.14
CA ALA A 186 3.70 6.49 -0.72
C ALA A 186 4.92 5.79 -1.30
N TYR A 187 5.79 6.53 -1.99
CA TYR A 187 6.98 5.98 -2.64
C TYR A 187 8.22 6.78 -2.25
N GLY A 188 9.33 6.09 -2.00
CA GLY A 188 10.59 6.71 -1.63
C GLY A 188 11.11 7.63 -2.73
N MET A 189 11.40 8.88 -2.38
CA MET A 189 12.11 9.80 -3.26
C MET A 189 13.60 9.69 -2.94
N LEU A 190 14.41 9.37 -3.95
CA LEU A 190 15.86 9.42 -3.81
C LEU A 190 16.25 10.85 -3.37
N PRO A 191 17.15 11.01 -2.38
CA PRO A 191 17.69 12.32 -2.07
C PRO A 191 18.31 12.89 -3.34
N THR A 192 17.85 14.07 -3.78
CA THR A 192 18.55 14.79 -4.83
C THR A 192 19.95 15.10 -4.29
N ALA A 193 20.98 14.66 -5.02
CA ALA A 193 22.38 14.89 -4.68
C ALA A 193 22.72 16.38 -4.60
#